data_AF-A0A3S4IJS2-F1
#
_entry.id   AF-A0A3S4IJS2-F1
#
_cell.length_a   1.000
_cell.length_b   1.000
_cell.length_c   1.000
_cell.angle_alpha   90.00
_cell.angle_beta   90.00
_cell.angle_gamma   90.00
#
_symmetry.space_group_name_H-M   'P 1'
#
loop_
_entity.id
_entity.type
_entity.pdbx_description
1 polymer ?
#
loop_
_entity_poly.entity_id
_entity_poly.type
_entity_poly.pdbx_seq_one_letter_code
_entity_poly.pdbx_strand_id
1 'polypeptide(L)'
;MGYVESALEIAQQCEEVVGLSSVVVASGSAGTHAGLAVGLEHLMPDVELIGVTVSRSVAEQKPKVIALQQAIAGQLAPTATADIHLWDDYFAPGLRRAK
;
A
#
# COMPACT_ATOMS: atom_id res chain seq x y z
N MET A 1 -9.55 -4.16 -5.03
CA MET A 1 -10.11 -5.34 -4.35
C MET A 1 -9.09 -6.45 -4.22
N GLY A 2 -8.51 -7.00 -5.31
CA GLY A 2 -7.57 -8.14 -5.19
C GLY A 2 -6.41 -7.98 -4.20
N TYR A 3 -5.85 -6.78 -4.01
CA TYR A 3 -4.79 -6.57 -3.00
C TYR A 3 -5.28 -6.44 -1.55
N VAL A 4 -6.59 -6.22 -1.33
CA VAL A 4 -7.21 -6.35 0.00
C VAL A 4 -7.29 -7.84 0.36
N GLU A 5 -7.72 -8.68 -0.58
CA GLU A 5 -7.72 -10.14 -0.42
C GLU A 5 -6.31 -10.70 -0.25
N SER A 6 -5.33 -10.16 -1.00
CA SER A 6 -3.92 -10.51 -0.83
C SER A 6 -3.40 -10.23 0.60
N ALA A 7 -3.90 -9.19 1.28
CA ALA A 7 -3.54 -8.95 2.68
C ALA A 7 -4.03 -10.06 3.62
N LEU A 8 -5.16 -10.69 3.31
CA LEU A 8 -5.66 -11.86 4.05
C LEU A 8 -4.74 -13.07 3.87
N GLU A 9 -4.29 -13.33 2.64
CA GLU A 9 -3.32 -14.40 2.37
C GLU A 9 -2.01 -14.16 3.13
N ILE A 10 -1.51 -12.91 3.15
CA ILE A 10 -0.30 -12.54 3.89
C ILE A 10 -0.49 -12.79 5.39
N ALA A 11 -1.59 -12.32 5.98
CA ALA A 11 -1.86 -12.49 7.40
C ALA A 11 -1.91 -13.98 7.80
N GLN A 12 -2.63 -14.80 7.01
CA GLN A 12 -2.74 -16.24 7.25
C GLN A 12 -1.39 -16.97 7.13
N GLN A 13 -0.54 -16.56 6.19
CA GLN A 13 0.79 -17.18 6.02
C GLN A 13 1.78 -16.76 7.10
N CYS A 14 1.57 -15.62 7.75
CA CYS A 14 2.45 -15.11 8.79
C CYS A 14 2.04 -15.55 10.19
N GLU A 15 0.76 -15.89 10.39
CA GLU A 15 0.22 -16.39 11.65
C GLU A 15 1.06 -17.56 12.18
N GLU A 16 1.55 -17.44 13.41
CA GLU A 16 2.44 -18.40 14.10
C GLU A 16 3.79 -18.71 13.42
N VAL A 17 4.11 -18.08 12.29
CA VAL A 17 5.36 -18.27 11.54
C VAL A 17 6.31 -17.10 11.73
N VAL A 18 5.81 -15.87 11.60
CA VAL A 18 6.65 -14.65 11.65
C VAL A 18 5.87 -13.44 12.15
N GLY A 19 6.45 -12.71 13.10
CA GLY A 19 5.98 -11.38 13.49
C GLY A 19 6.49 -10.33 12.49
N LEU A 20 5.75 -10.11 11.41
CA LEU A 20 6.08 -9.06 10.43
C LEU A 20 6.13 -7.69 11.12
N SER A 21 7.20 -6.94 10.88
CA SER A 21 7.31 -5.54 11.34
C SER A 21 6.94 -4.55 10.24
N SER A 22 7.35 -4.84 9.00
CA SER A 22 7.11 -3.95 7.87
C SER A 22 6.90 -4.73 6.57
N VAL A 23 6.10 -4.16 5.67
CA VAL A 23 5.90 -4.63 4.29
C VAL A 23 6.30 -3.52 3.34
N VAL A 24 7.12 -3.84 2.34
CA VAL A 24 7.57 -2.88 1.32
C VAL A 24 6.98 -3.26 -0.03
N VAL A 25 6.38 -2.30 -0.74
CA VAL A 25 5.75 -2.53 -2.04
C VAL A 25 5.98 -1.39 -3.02
N ALA A 26 6.04 -1.70 -4.32
CA ALA A 26 6.12 -0.68 -5.35
C ALA A 26 4.81 0.15 -5.42
N SER A 27 4.94 1.48 -5.48
CA SER A 27 3.82 2.42 -5.58
C SER A 27 3.84 3.20 -6.91
N GLY A 28 3.10 2.68 -7.89
CA GLY A 28 2.97 3.28 -9.23
C GLY A 28 1.57 3.81 -9.53
N SER A 29 0.69 2.95 -10.05
CA SER A 29 -0.73 3.26 -10.26
C SER A 29 -1.53 3.40 -8.96
N ALA A 30 -0.89 3.12 -7.81
CA ALA A 30 -1.39 3.18 -6.44
C ALA A 30 -2.38 2.08 -6.03
N GLY A 31 -2.94 1.29 -6.96
CA GLY A 31 -3.93 0.25 -6.63
C GLY A 31 -3.43 -0.85 -5.68
N THR A 32 -2.21 -1.34 -5.91
CA THR A 32 -1.56 -2.33 -5.03
C THR A 32 -1.35 -1.78 -3.62
N HIS A 33 -0.70 -0.62 -3.53
CA HIS A 33 -0.39 0.02 -2.26
C HIS A 33 -1.68 0.36 -1.48
N ALA A 34 -2.67 0.95 -2.12
CA ALA A 34 -3.94 1.30 -1.48
C ALA A 34 -4.75 0.07 -1.02
N GLY A 35 -4.76 -1.01 -1.81
CA GLY A 35 -5.45 -2.25 -1.42
C GLY A 35 -4.80 -2.91 -0.21
N LEU A 36 -3.47 -3.01 -0.20
CA LEU A 36 -2.73 -3.53 0.94
C LEU A 36 -2.90 -2.65 2.17
N ALA A 37 -2.92 -1.31 2.02
CA ALA A 37 -3.14 -0.40 3.15
C ALA A 37 -4.47 -0.67 3.85
N VAL A 38 -5.57 -0.81 3.09
CA VAL A 38 -6.89 -1.12 3.67
C VAL A 38 -6.91 -2.52 4.30
N GLY A 39 -6.34 -3.53 3.64
CA GLY A 39 -6.35 -4.90 4.15
C GLY A 39 -5.50 -5.08 5.41
N LEU A 40 -4.26 -4.58 5.39
CA LEU A 40 -3.32 -4.70 6.52
C LEU A 40 -3.76 -3.87 7.71
N GLU A 41 -4.38 -2.70 7.52
CA GLU A 41 -4.94 -1.91 8.63
C GLU A 41 -5.90 -2.73 9.51
N HIS A 42 -6.69 -3.62 8.91
CA HIS A 42 -7.67 -4.44 9.63
C HIS A 42 -7.10 -5.76 10.14
N LEU A 43 -6.17 -6.36 9.39
CA LEU A 43 -5.68 -7.72 9.66
C LEU A 43 -4.38 -7.74 10.47
N MET A 44 -3.54 -6.72 10.29
CA MET A 44 -2.20 -6.63 10.86
C MET A 44 -1.87 -5.15 11.18
N PRO A 45 -2.62 -4.48 12.08
CA PRO A 45 -2.53 -3.03 12.29
C PRO A 45 -1.15 -2.55 12.78
N ASP A 46 -0.36 -3.43 13.38
CA ASP A 46 1.00 -3.12 13.86
C ASP A 46 2.08 -3.20 12.76
N VAL A 47 1.73 -3.68 11.55
CA VAL A 47 2.67 -3.79 10.43
C VAL A 47 2.77 -2.47 9.69
N GLU A 48 3.99 -1.93 9.59
CA GLU A 48 4.26 -0.73 8.81
C GLU A 48 4.24 -1.04 7.30
N LEU A 49 3.38 -0.39 6.54
CA LEU A 49 3.33 -0.52 5.08
C LEU A 49 4.04 0.65 4.40
N ILE A 50 5.09 0.36 3.63
CA ILE A 50 5.93 1.35 2.97
C ILE A 50 5.81 1.20 1.44
N GLY A 51 5.33 2.25 0.79
CA GLY A 51 5.30 2.30 -0.67
C GLY A 51 6.54 2.98 -1.27
N VAL A 52 7.37 2.24 -1.98
CA VAL A 52 8.48 2.83 -2.76
C VAL A 52 7.92 3.35 -4.08
N THR A 53 7.94 4.67 -4.30
CA THR A 53 7.40 5.25 -5.53
C THR A 53 8.24 4.81 -6.73
N VAL A 54 7.60 4.66 -7.89
CA VAL A 54 8.29 4.24 -9.13
C VAL A 54 8.16 5.24 -10.28
N SER A 55 7.51 6.38 -10.03
CA SER A 55 7.19 7.32 -11.12
C SER A 55 6.94 8.76 -10.71
N ARG A 56 6.77 9.04 -9.41
CA ARG A 56 6.31 10.33 -8.88
C ARG A 56 6.92 10.58 -7.52
N SER A 57 7.00 11.85 -7.14
CA SER A 57 7.39 12.24 -5.77
C SER A 57 6.33 11.82 -4.73
N VAL A 58 6.70 11.83 -3.45
CA VAL A 58 5.77 11.64 -2.32
C VAL A 58 4.61 12.65 -2.41
N ALA A 59 4.91 13.91 -2.70
CA ALA A 59 3.93 14.99 -2.76
C ALA A 59 2.83 14.73 -3.81
N GLU A 60 3.20 14.11 -4.95
CA GLU A 60 2.26 13.78 -6.02
C GLU A 60 1.58 12.42 -5.81
N GLN A 61 2.28 11.44 -5.25
CA GLN A 61 1.80 10.07 -5.12
C GLN A 61 0.90 9.88 -3.89
N LYS A 62 1.20 10.56 -2.77
CA LYS A 62 0.45 10.40 -1.50
C LYS A 62 -1.04 10.71 -1.65
N PRO A 63 -1.47 11.84 -2.27
CA PRO A 63 -2.89 12.11 -2.46
C PRO A 63 -3.59 11.06 -3.32
N LYS A 64 -2.89 10.50 -4.30
CA LYS A 64 -3.42 9.44 -5.19
C LYS A 64 -3.66 8.14 -4.44
N VAL A 65 -2.73 7.73 -3.58
CA VAL A 65 -2.87 6.52 -2.76
C VAL A 65 -4.01 6.70 -1.76
N ILE A 66 -4.06 7.84 -1.06
CA ILE A 66 -5.13 8.16 -0.10
C ILE A 66 -6.51 8.13 -0.79
N ALA A 67 -6.65 8.76 -1.95
CA ALA A 67 -7.91 8.77 -2.69
C ALA A 67 -8.41 7.34 -3.01
N LEU A 68 -7.51 6.45 -3.43
CA LEU A 68 -7.86 5.05 -3.69
C LEU A 68 -8.13 4.26 -2.41
N GLN A 69 -7.36 4.48 -1.34
CA GLN A 69 -7.59 3.85 -0.03
C GLN A 69 -9.01 4.17 0.46
N GLN A 70 -9.41 5.45 0.42
CA GLN A 70 -10.75 5.87 0.82
C GLN A 70 -11.84 5.30 -0.09
N ALA A 71 -11.62 5.27 -1.40
CA ALA A 71 -12.57 4.68 -2.35
C ALA A 71 -12.75 3.17 -2.14
N ILE A 72 -11.68 2.44 -1.79
CA ILE A 72 -11.72 1.01 -1.46
C ILE A 72 -12.43 0.81 -0.12
N ALA A 73 -12.05 1.59 0.91
CA ALA A 73 -12.65 1.49 2.24
C ALA A 73 -14.16 1.70 2.18
N GLY A 74 -14.64 2.74 1.48
CA GLY A 74 -16.08 3.03 1.34
C GLY A 74 -16.90 1.90 0.69
N GLN A 75 -16.28 0.90 0.05
CA GLN A 75 -16.96 -0.26 -0.50
C GLN A 75 -16.94 -1.50 0.41
N LEU A 76 -16.06 -1.52 1.43
CA LEU A 76 -15.71 -2.73 2.18
C LEU A 76 -15.85 -2.61 3.70
N ALA A 77 -15.52 -1.45 4.26
CA ALA A 77 -15.31 -1.26 5.69
C ALA A 77 -15.69 0.17 6.12
N PRO A 78 -15.94 0.43 7.41
CA PRO A 78 -16.05 1.80 7.87
C PRO A 78 -14.65 2.42 7.87
N THR A 79 -14.43 3.43 7.02
CA THR A 79 -13.29 4.37 6.98
C THR A 79 -11.89 3.80 7.28
N ALA A 80 -11.04 3.72 6.26
CA ALA A 80 -9.60 3.50 6.46
C ALA A 80 -8.93 4.77 6.99
N THR A 81 -8.11 4.62 8.04
CA THR A 81 -7.42 5.70 8.74
C THR A 81 -5.91 5.54 8.77
N ALA A 82 -5.39 4.38 8.33
CA ALA A 82 -3.97 4.11 8.30
C ALA A 82 -3.21 5.15 7.49
N ASP A 83 -2.12 5.64 8.07
CA ASP A 83 -1.22 6.59 7.44
C ASP A 83 -0.52 5.96 6.23
N ILE A 84 -0.39 6.74 5.16
CA ILE A 84 0.31 6.32 3.95
C ILE A 84 1.78 6.76 4.00
N HIS A 85 2.67 5.78 4.11
CA HIS A 85 4.13 5.95 4.09
C HIS A 85 4.68 5.73 2.68
N LEU A 86 5.52 6.66 2.20
CA LEU A 86 6.11 6.61 0.87
C LEU A 86 7.57 7.01 0.90
N TRP A 87 8.39 6.33 0.11
CA TRP A 87 9.78 6.72 -0.18
C TRP A 87 9.94 6.98 -1.68
N ASP A 88 10.48 8.13 -2.06
CA ASP A 88 10.64 8.57 -3.46
C ASP A 88 12.10 8.76 -3.91
N ASP A 89 13.07 8.36 -3.09
CA ASP A 89 14.49 8.46 -3.43
C ASP A 89 14.98 7.45 -4.48
N TYR A 90 14.14 6.47 -4.85
CA TYR A 90 14.58 5.24 -5.51
C TYR A 90 14.15 5.08 -6.98
N PHE A 91 13.45 6.05 -7.57
CA PHE A 91 12.89 5.92 -8.94
C PHE A 91 13.65 6.69 -10.02
N ALA A 92 14.76 7.35 -9.69
CA ALA A 92 15.59 8.09 -10.65
C ALA A 92 16.12 7.15 -11.77
N PRO A 93 16.14 7.59 -13.05
CA PRO A 93 15.85 8.92 -13.59
C PRO A 93 14.35 9.20 -13.87
N GLY A 94 13.44 8.37 -13.38
CA GLY A 94 12.00 8.44 -13.66
C GLY A 94 11.48 7.19 -14.39
N LEU A 95 10.16 7.05 -14.47
CA LEU A 95 9.51 6.00 -15.25
C LEU A 95 9.93 6.11 -16.72
N ARG A 96 10.64 5.10 -17.26
CA ARG A 96 10.94 5.03 -18.69
C ARG A 96 9.62 5.00 -19.47
N ARG A 97 9.33 6.05 -20.25
CA ARG A 97 8.42 5.90 -21.39
C ARG A 97 9.07 4.89 -22.33
N ALA A 98 8.37 3.78 -22.61
CA ALA A 98 8.76 2.88 -23.68
C ALA A 98 8.94 3.71 -24.96
N LYS A 99 10.11 3.56 -25.61
CA LYS A 99 10.33 4.05 -26.98
C LYS A 99 9.54 3.19 -27.96
#